data_AF-Q9ZF14-F1
#
_entry.id   AF-Q9ZF14-F1
#
_cell.length_a   1.000
_cell.length_b   1.000
_cell.length_c   1.000
_cell.angle_alpha   90.00
_cell.angle_beta   90.00
_cell.angle_gamma   90.00
#
_symmetry.space_group_name_H-M   'P 1'
#
loop_
_entity.id
_entity.type
_entity.pdbx_description
1 polymer ?
#
loop_
_entity_poly.entity_id
_entity_poly.type
_entity_poly.pdbx_seq_one_letter_code
_entity_poly.pdbx_strand_id
1 'polypeptide(L)'
;SGQVERPTEKSVQAAEIALTLQKDEHYDVDEKARNVLLTDEGFAQAEELLGVTDLFDPEDPWAHFVFNAIKAKELFLKDVNYIVRNGEVVIVDEFTGRVLPGRRWSDGLHQAIEAKEHVDIQPETQTLATITYQNLFLLYPKLGGMTGTAKTEEAEFERIYKLEVTIIPTNRIRRREDLSDLVFKKEIGKWQAIARECAEMHELGRPVLVGTTSVEKSEYLSQLLREQGIPHELLNARPENVEREAEIVAQAGRRGAVTIA
;
A
#
# COMPACT_ATOMS: atom_id res chain seq x y z
N SER A 1 0.02 1.05 11.37
CA SER A 1 -0.46 2.44 11.28
C SER A 1 -1.74 2.58 12.09
N GLY A 2 -2.09 3.79 12.48
CA GLY A 2 -3.36 4.11 13.12
C GLY A 2 -4.00 5.32 12.44
N GLN A 3 -5.33 5.39 12.48
CA GLN A 3 -6.00 6.65 12.22
C GLN A 3 -5.74 7.57 13.41
N VAL A 4 -5.25 8.77 13.12
CA VAL A 4 -5.14 9.83 14.12
C VAL A 4 -6.30 10.77 13.86
N GLU A 5 -7.26 10.77 14.77
CA GLU A 5 -8.25 11.84 14.84
C GLU A 5 -7.52 13.09 15.32
N ARG A 6 -7.09 13.92 14.37
CA ARG A 6 -6.77 15.31 14.67
C ARG A 6 -8.09 16.10 14.62
N PRO A 7 -8.31 17.08 15.50
CA PRO A 7 -9.49 17.92 15.44
C PRO A 7 -9.56 18.63 14.09
N THR A 8 -10.48 18.18 13.23
CA THR A 8 -10.71 18.75 11.90
C THR A 8 -11.01 20.24 11.96
N GLU A 9 -11.74 20.63 13.02
CA GLU A 9 -12.09 22.01 13.36
C GLU A 9 -10.85 22.90 13.53
N LYS A 10 -9.79 22.39 14.17
CA LYS A 10 -8.54 23.16 14.34
C LYS A 10 -7.85 23.46 13.02
N SER A 11 -7.85 22.51 12.08
CA SER A 11 -7.30 22.72 10.74
C SER A 11 -8.09 23.79 9.96
N VAL A 12 -9.41 23.79 10.08
CA VAL A 12 -10.28 24.81 9.46
C VAL A 12 -10.03 26.18 10.06
N GLN A 13 -10.07 26.31 11.39
CA GLN A 13 -9.86 27.58 12.09
C GLN A 13 -8.44 28.13 11.84
N ALA A 14 -7.41 27.28 11.85
CA ALA A 14 -6.05 27.69 11.53
C ALA A 14 -5.92 28.19 10.08
N ALA A 15 -6.65 27.60 9.12
CA ALA A 15 -6.69 28.06 7.74
C ALA A 15 -7.31 29.47 7.63
N GLU A 16 -8.39 29.73 8.36
CA GLU A 16 -9.00 31.08 8.44
C GLU A 16 -8.04 32.10 9.04
N ILE A 17 -7.35 31.75 10.13
CA ILE A 17 -6.35 32.61 10.76
C ILE A 17 -5.20 32.91 9.80
N ALA A 18 -4.67 31.89 9.13
CA ALA A 18 -3.59 32.08 8.16
C ALA A 18 -3.96 33.10 7.06
N LEU A 19 -5.23 33.22 6.67
CA LEU A 19 -5.69 34.24 5.71
C LEU A 19 -5.61 35.67 6.26
N THR A 20 -5.80 35.84 7.57
CA THR A 20 -5.72 37.16 8.25
C THR A 20 -4.30 37.63 8.50
N LEU A 21 -3.37 36.70 8.74
CA LEU A 21 -1.96 37.01 8.95
C LEU A 21 -1.30 37.50 7.65
N GLN A 22 -0.43 38.52 7.79
CA GLN A 22 0.28 39.15 6.68
C GLN A 22 1.75 38.74 6.65
N LYS A 23 2.23 38.39 5.44
CA LYS A 23 3.64 38.11 5.16
C LYS A 23 4.50 39.35 5.42
N ASP A 24 5.71 39.14 5.91
CA ASP A 24 6.72 40.16 6.28
C ASP A 24 6.34 41.05 7.49
N GLU A 25 5.17 40.84 8.09
CA GLU A 25 4.75 41.46 9.36
C GLU A 25 4.53 40.41 10.44
N HIS A 26 3.69 39.41 10.14
CA HIS A 26 3.31 38.35 11.09
C HIS A 26 4.14 37.07 10.89
N TYR A 27 4.71 36.87 9.69
CA TYR A 27 5.56 35.72 9.40
C TYR A 27 6.50 35.98 8.24
N ASP A 28 7.63 35.28 8.27
CA ASP A 28 8.59 35.19 7.18
C ASP A 28 8.45 33.85 6.45
N VAL A 29 8.71 33.86 5.14
CA VAL A 29 8.68 32.67 4.28
C VAL A 29 10.06 32.40 3.70
N ASP A 30 10.64 31.25 4.01
CA ASP A 30 11.84 30.75 3.36
C ASP A 30 11.45 29.77 2.24
N GLU A 31 11.38 30.28 1.02
CA GLU A 31 11.04 29.48 -0.17
C GLU A 31 12.08 28.41 -0.47
N LYS A 32 13.37 28.63 -0.16
CA LYS A 32 14.44 27.67 -0.40
C LYS A 32 14.36 26.49 0.56
N ALA A 33 14.12 26.76 1.84
CA ALA A 33 13.93 25.73 2.85
C ALA A 33 12.51 25.17 2.88
N ARG A 34 11.56 25.76 2.12
CA ARG A 34 10.11 25.49 2.21
C ARG A 34 9.62 25.54 3.65
N ASN A 35 9.98 26.60 4.36
CA ASN A 35 9.59 26.79 5.74
C ASN A 35 9.01 28.18 5.97
N VAL A 36 8.27 28.32 7.07
CA VAL A 36 7.70 29.60 7.52
C VAL A 36 8.08 29.79 8.99
N LEU A 37 8.29 31.04 9.37
CA LEU A 37 8.64 31.43 10.74
C LEU A 37 7.67 32.53 11.17
N LEU A 38 6.99 32.37 12.30
CA LEU A 38 6.15 33.41 12.87
C LEU A 38 7.05 34.47 13.54
N THR A 39 6.67 35.73 13.40
CA THR A 39 7.24 36.84 14.18
C THR A 39 6.54 36.94 15.54
N ASP A 40 7.07 37.74 16.45
CA ASP A 40 6.44 37.99 17.75
C ASP A 40 5.04 38.60 17.59
N GLU A 41 4.87 39.50 16.61
CA GLU A 41 3.56 40.05 16.24
C GLU A 41 2.61 38.97 15.70
N GLY A 42 3.13 38.03 14.89
CA GLY A 42 2.34 36.91 14.37
C GLY A 42 1.87 35.96 15.46
N PHE A 43 2.70 35.68 16.46
CA PHE A 43 2.29 34.90 17.64
C PHE A 43 1.16 35.61 18.38
N ALA A 44 1.34 36.88 18.74
CA ALA A 44 0.34 37.64 19.48
C ALA A 44 -1.00 37.73 18.72
N GLN A 45 -0.96 37.98 17.42
CA GLN A 45 -2.16 38.07 16.58
C GLN A 45 -2.88 36.71 16.46
N ALA A 46 -2.13 35.62 16.29
CA ALA A 46 -2.71 34.28 16.20
C ALA A 46 -3.35 33.85 17.54
N GLU A 47 -2.68 34.13 18.65
CA GLU A 47 -3.18 33.87 20.02
C GLU A 47 -4.46 34.66 20.30
N GLU A 48 -4.49 35.95 19.95
CA GLU A 48 -5.68 36.80 20.09
C GLU A 48 -6.87 36.27 19.27
N LEU A 49 -6.64 35.90 18.00
CA LEU A 49 -7.69 35.38 17.12
C LEU A 49 -8.21 33.99 17.55
N LEU A 50 -7.35 33.18 18.15
CA LEU A 50 -7.70 31.87 18.71
C LEU A 50 -8.32 31.97 20.10
N GLY A 51 -8.14 33.10 20.80
CA GLY A 51 -8.52 33.25 22.20
C GLY A 51 -7.68 32.39 23.15
N VAL A 52 -6.44 32.05 22.77
CA VAL A 52 -5.51 31.30 23.61
C VAL A 52 -4.36 32.19 24.07
N THR A 53 -3.62 31.75 25.09
CA THR A 53 -2.48 32.51 25.63
C THR A 53 -1.12 31.97 25.20
N ASP A 54 -1.07 30.75 24.67
CA ASP A 54 0.16 30.10 24.20
C ASP A 54 -0.19 29.08 23.11
N LEU A 55 0.36 29.24 21.92
CA LEU A 55 0.17 28.27 20.83
C LEU A 55 0.81 26.90 21.10
N PHE A 56 1.78 26.81 22.01
CA PHE A 56 2.53 25.60 22.34
C PHE A 56 2.02 24.88 23.58
N ASP A 57 0.86 25.27 24.12
CA ASP A 57 0.23 24.58 25.25
C ASP A 57 0.15 23.05 24.98
N PRO A 58 0.78 22.20 25.82
CA PRO A 58 0.71 20.75 25.67
C PRO A 58 -0.71 20.19 25.77
N GLU A 59 -1.61 20.85 26.49
CA GLU A 59 -3.00 20.40 26.67
C GLU A 59 -3.89 20.78 25.48
N ASP A 60 -3.61 21.91 24.82
CA ASP A 60 -4.35 22.38 23.63
C ASP A 60 -3.44 22.93 22.51
N PRO A 61 -2.61 22.08 21.87
CA PRO A 61 -1.57 22.57 20.96
C PRO A 61 -2.15 23.14 19.66
N TRP A 62 -1.79 24.39 19.33
CA TRP A 62 -2.22 25.10 18.12
C TRP A 62 -1.08 25.37 17.14
N ALA A 63 0.16 25.49 17.63
CA ALA A 63 1.32 25.91 16.85
C ALA A 63 1.45 25.14 15.53
N HIS A 64 1.38 23.81 15.57
CA HIS A 64 1.54 22.98 14.37
C HIS A 64 0.43 23.19 13.32
N PHE A 65 -0.82 23.47 13.74
CA PHE A 65 -1.91 23.77 12.83
C PHE A 65 -1.71 25.12 12.16
N VAL A 66 -1.35 26.16 12.92
CA VAL A 66 -1.08 27.51 12.41
C VAL A 66 0.10 27.50 11.44
N PHE A 67 1.22 26.86 11.82
CA PHE A 67 2.37 26.72 10.91
C PHE A 67 2.02 25.99 9.61
N ASN A 68 1.28 24.87 9.68
CA ASN A 68 0.86 24.15 8.49
C ASN A 68 -0.12 24.94 7.62
N ALA A 69 -1.02 25.73 8.22
CA ALA A 69 -1.94 26.58 7.50
C ALA A 69 -1.21 27.71 6.75
N ILE A 70 -0.22 28.35 7.37
CA ILE A 70 0.62 29.37 6.72
C ILE A 70 1.47 28.73 5.61
N LYS A 71 2.07 27.56 5.86
CA LYS A 71 2.78 26.80 4.81
C LYS A 71 1.86 26.47 3.65
N ALA A 72 0.66 25.94 3.92
CA ALA A 72 -0.32 25.62 2.89
C ALA A 72 -0.72 26.87 2.10
N LYS A 73 -0.90 28.02 2.76
CA LYS A 73 -1.20 29.31 2.12
C LYS A 73 -0.09 29.74 1.15
N GLU A 74 1.15 29.79 1.63
CA GLU A 74 2.27 30.45 0.94
C GLU A 74 3.08 29.54 0.01
N LEU A 75 3.35 28.30 0.44
CA LEU A 75 4.32 27.41 -0.21
C LEU A 75 3.67 26.34 -1.09
N PHE A 76 2.38 26.09 -0.92
CA PHE A 76 1.64 25.07 -1.67
C PHE A 76 0.53 25.75 -2.49
N LEU A 77 0.80 25.93 -3.77
CA LEU A 77 -0.06 26.63 -4.71
C LEU A 77 -0.87 25.65 -5.54
N LYS A 78 -2.16 25.98 -5.70
CA LYS A 78 -3.07 25.30 -6.61
C LYS A 78 -2.55 25.41 -8.04
N ASP A 79 -2.71 24.33 -8.80
CA ASP A 79 -2.23 24.15 -10.17
C ASP A 79 -0.71 24.15 -10.35
N VAL A 80 0.05 24.14 -9.24
CA VAL A 80 1.52 23.99 -9.22
C VAL A 80 1.91 22.76 -8.41
N ASN A 81 1.54 22.72 -7.12
CA ASN A 81 1.90 21.64 -6.21
C ASN A 81 0.77 20.61 -6.05
N TYR A 82 -0.48 21.02 -6.26
CA TYR A 82 -1.65 20.15 -6.28
C TYR A 82 -2.75 20.68 -7.21
N ILE A 83 -3.72 19.82 -7.48
CA ILE A 83 -5.01 20.17 -8.07
C ILE A 83 -6.13 19.71 -7.12
N VAL A 84 -7.31 20.31 -7.27
CA VAL A 84 -8.54 19.83 -6.61
C VAL A 84 -9.38 19.12 -7.65
N ARG A 85 -9.66 17.82 -7.46
CA ARG A 85 -10.45 17.01 -8.39
C ARG A 85 -11.45 16.17 -7.61
N ASN A 86 -12.72 16.23 -8.01
CA ASN A 86 -13.81 15.51 -7.34
C ASN A 86 -13.93 15.79 -5.82
N GLY A 87 -13.56 16.99 -5.38
CA GLY A 87 -13.54 17.34 -3.97
C GLY A 87 -12.34 16.78 -3.20
N GLU A 88 -11.32 16.27 -3.86
CA GLU A 88 -10.08 15.79 -3.22
C GLU A 88 -8.85 16.59 -3.70
N VAL A 89 -7.92 16.85 -2.79
CA VAL A 89 -6.61 17.42 -3.11
C VAL A 89 -5.71 16.30 -3.65
N VAL A 90 -5.15 16.49 -4.84
CA VAL A 90 -4.24 15.52 -5.47
C VAL A 90 -2.91 16.18 -5.78
N ILE A 91 -1.83 15.58 -5.28
CA ILE A 91 -0.47 16.09 -5.46
C ILE A 91 -0.06 16.05 -6.93
N VAL A 92 0.60 17.12 -7.38
CA VAL A 92 1.23 17.20 -8.70
C VAL A 92 2.75 17.20 -8.50
N ASP A 93 3.44 16.35 -9.26
CA ASP A 93 4.89 16.37 -9.34
C ASP A 93 5.34 17.64 -10.08
N GLU A 94 6.03 18.55 -9.39
CA GLU A 94 6.40 19.87 -9.90
C GLU A 94 7.33 19.83 -11.12
N PHE A 95 8.11 18.74 -11.29
CA PHE A 95 9.05 18.62 -12.41
C PHE A 95 8.38 18.05 -13.67
N THR A 96 7.43 17.14 -13.48
CA THR A 96 6.82 16.37 -14.58
C THR A 96 5.37 16.74 -14.87
N GLY A 97 4.72 17.49 -13.99
CA GLY A 97 3.29 17.80 -14.05
C GLY A 97 2.39 16.58 -13.86
N ARG A 98 2.94 15.43 -13.45
CA ARG A 98 2.16 14.20 -13.27
C ARG A 98 1.36 14.27 -11.98
N VAL A 99 0.09 13.91 -12.09
CA VAL A 99 -0.80 13.75 -10.94
C VAL A 99 -0.43 12.45 -10.21
N LEU A 100 -0.26 12.52 -8.89
CA LEU A 100 0.13 11.42 -8.02
C LEU A 100 -1.05 11.02 -7.10
N PRO A 101 -2.04 10.27 -7.62
CA PRO A 101 -3.21 9.87 -6.83
C PRO A 101 -2.82 8.98 -5.65
N GLY A 102 -3.51 9.14 -4.53
CA GLY A 102 -3.29 8.38 -3.30
C GLY A 102 -2.06 8.80 -2.48
N ARG A 103 -1.26 9.76 -2.95
CA ARG A 103 -0.20 10.37 -2.14
C ARG A 103 -0.75 11.55 -1.35
N ARG A 104 -0.35 11.62 -0.08
CA ARG A 104 -0.66 12.72 0.84
C ARG A 104 0.62 13.29 1.42
N TRP A 105 0.62 14.57 1.77
CA TRP A 105 1.71 15.17 2.53
C TRP A 105 1.61 14.77 4.00
N SER A 106 2.76 14.57 4.64
CA SER A 106 2.85 14.14 6.04
C SER A 106 2.58 15.29 7.03
N ASP A 107 2.54 14.95 8.31
CA ASP A 107 2.56 15.87 9.46
C ASP A 107 1.38 16.86 9.51
N GLY A 108 0.23 16.49 8.94
CA GLY A 108 -0.97 17.32 8.91
C GLY A 108 -0.99 18.39 7.82
N LEU A 109 0.04 18.46 6.97
CA LEU A 109 0.10 19.48 5.91
C LEU A 109 -0.96 19.26 4.83
N HIS A 110 -1.27 18.00 4.50
CA HIS A 110 -2.32 17.71 3.51
C HIS A 110 -3.69 18.16 4.01
N GLN A 111 -4.00 17.96 5.28
CA GLN A 111 -5.22 18.43 5.93
C GLN A 111 -5.29 19.97 5.94
N ALA A 112 -4.18 20.67 6.14
CA ALA A 112 -4.13 22.12 6.05
C ALA A 112 -4.43 22.64 4.62
N ILE A 113 -4.00 21.91 3.58
CA ILE A 113 -4.33 22.24 2.19
C ILE A 113 -5.79 21.92 1.87
N GLU A 114 -6.32 20.79 2.38
CA GLU A 114 -7.74 20.45 2.29
C GLU A 114 -8.62 21.54 2.95
N ALA A 115 -8.22 22.02 4.13
CA ALA A 115 -8.87 23.13 4.82
C ALA A 115 -8.80 24.43 4.00
N LYS A 116 -7.61 24.79 3.48
CA LYS A 116 -7.41 25.96 2.61
C LYS A 116 -8.34 25.96 1.39
N GLU A 117 -8.52 24.80 0.77
CA GLU A 117 -9.36 24.64 -0.43
C GLU A 117 -10.83 24.36 -0.11
N HIS A 118 -11.23 24.35 1.17
CA HIS A 118 -12.60 24.09 1.64
C HIS A 118 -13.14 22.74 1.14
N VAL A 119 -12.29 21.73 1.09
CA VAL A 119 -12.67 20.36 0.77
C VAL A 119 -12.77 19.49 2.02
N ASP A 120 -13.40 18.31 1.89
CA ASP A 120 -13.55 17.38 3.01
C ASP A 120 -12.18 16.90 3.49
N ILE A 121 -11.92 17.06 4.79
CA ILE A 121 -10.62 16.78 5.38
C ILE A 121 -10.58 15.30 5.75
N GLN A 122 -9.67 14.55 5.10
CA GLN A 122 -9.60 13.12 5.34
C GLN A 122 -8.75 12.80 6.59
N PRO A 123 -9.12 11.78 7.38
CA PRO A 123 -8.34 11.34 8.53
C PRO A 123 -6.90 11.02 8.16
N GLU A 124 -5.95 11.49 8.98
CA GLU A 124 -4.55 11.13 8.78
C GLU A 124 -4.32 9.68 9.20
N THR A 125 -3.63 8.91 8.36
CA THR A 125 -3.08 7.63 8.76
C THR A 125 -1.62 7.82 9.16
N GLN A 126 -1.31 7.75 10.44
CA GLN A 126 0.05 7.88 10.94
C GLN A 126 0.70 6.50 11.10
N THR A 127 1.98 6.41 10.73
CA THR A 127 2.78 5.23 11.01
C THR A 127 3.40 5.35 12.40
N LEU A 128 2.82 4.64 13.39
CA LEU A 128 3.28 4.67 14.79
C LEU A 128 4.62 3.95 15.00
N ALA A 129 4.84 2.85 14.30
CA ALA A 129 6.06 2.05 14.39
C ALA A 129 6.28 1.29 13.08
N THR A 130 7.55 1.12 12.72
CA THR A 130 7.97 0.37 11.54
C THR A 130 9.22 -0.45 11.85
N ILE A 131 9.22 -1.71 11.43
CA ILE A 131 10.40 -2.54 11.37
C ILE A 131 10.32 -3.42 10.13
N THR A 132 11.44 -3.65 9.46
CA THR A 132 11.49 -4.60 8.34
C THR A 132 11.54 -6.02 8.88
N TYR A 133 11.04 -7.00 8.11
CA TYR A 133 11.16 -8.41 8.53
C TYR A 133 12.62 -8.83 8.76
N GLN A 134 13.54 -8.32 7.94
CA GLN A 134 14.97 -8.56 8.12
C GLN A 134 15.42 -8.14 9.53
N ASN A 135 15.14 -6.90 9.92
CA ASN A 135 15.54 -6.38 11.22
C ASN A 135 14.79 -7.06 12.37
N LEU A 136 13.51 -7.37 12.19
CA LEU A 136 12.70 -8.06 13.19
C LEU A 136 13.28 -9.45 13.52
N PHE A 137 13.60 -10.26 12.50
CA PHE A 137 14.10 -11.62 12.72
C PHE A 137 15.53 -11.63 13.30
N LEU A 138 16.33 -10.61 13.03
CA LEU A 138 17.67 -10.47 13.61
C LEU A 138 17.67 -10.16 15.12
N LEU A 139 16.52 -9.79 15.70
CA LEU A 139 16.39 -9.62 17.15
C LEU A 139 16.36 -10.94 17.92
N TYR A 140 16.08 -12.06 17.25
CA TYR A 140 15.99 -13.37 17.90
C TYR A 140 17.39 -13.92 18.19
N PRO A 141 17.70 -14.33 19.45
CA PRO A 141 19.02 -14.89 19.79
C PRO A 141 19.38 -16.15 19.00
N LYS A 142 18.37 -16.88 18.52
CA LYS A 142 18.51 -18.05 17.66
C LYS A 142 17.43 -18.02 16.60
N LEU A 143 17.85 -18.15 15.35
CA LEU A 143 16.96 -18.18 14.19
C LEU A 143 17.13 -19.50 13.44
N GLY A 144 16.03 -20.02 12.92
CA GLY A 144 16.01 -21.22 12.06
C GLY A 144 14.74 -21.20 11.21
N GLY A 145 14.77 -21.92 10.10
CA GLY A 145 13.65 -21.96 9.15
C GLY A 145 13.63 -23.26 8.35
N MET A 146 12.49 -23.55 7.74
CA MET A 146 12.31 -24.72 6.88
C MET A 146 11.49 -24.34 5.65
N THR A 147 11.91 -24.81 4.47
CA THR A 147 11.20 -24.63 3.20
C THR A 147 11.71 -25.66 2.18
N GLY A 148 10.92 -25.92 1.14
CA GLY A 148 11.30 -26.79 0.03
C GLY A 148 12.22 -26.13 -1.02
N THR A 149 12.42 -24.82 -0.97
CA THR A 149 13.02 -24.03 -2.07
C THR A 149 14.16 -23.09 -1.66
N ALA A 150 14.79 -23.28 -0.49
CA ALA A 150 15.81 -22.32 0.01
C ALA A 150 17.15 -22.34 -0.74
N LYS A 151 17.51 -23.43 -1.43
CA LYS A 151 18.89 -23.61 -1.93
C LYS A 151 19.29 -22.58 -2.98
N THR A 152 18.36 -22.12 -3.82
CA THR A 152 18.65 -21.09 -4.82
C THR A 152 18.92 -19.73 -4.18
N GLU A 153 18.33 -19.46 -3.00
CA GLU A 153 18.43 -18.20 -2.27
C GLU A 153 19.43 -18.27 -1.10
N GLU A 154 20.30 -19.28 -1.06
CA GLU A 154 21.26 -19.51 0.04
C GLU A 154 22.12 -18.27 0.33
N ALA A 155 22.60 -17.61 -0.73
CA ALA A 155 23.41 -16.40 -0.58
C ALA A 155 22.65 -15.25 0.12
N GLU A 156 21.34 -15.17 -0.06
CA GLU A 156 20.52 -14.17 0.64
C GLU A 156 20.35 -14.53 2.12
N PHE A 157 20.04 -15.80 2.42
CA PHE A 157 19.93 -16.30 3.79
C PHE A 157 21.23 -16.12 4.59
N GLU A 158 22.37 -16.44 3.99
CA GLU A 158 23.68 -16.28 4.62
C GLU A 158 24.01 -14.80 4.82
N ARG A 159 23.83 -13.96 3.79
CA ARG A 159 24.21 -12.54 3.86
C ARG A 159 23.37 -11.78 4.88
N ILE A 160 22.04 -11.93 4.83
CA ILE A 160 21.10 -11.15 5.63
C ILE A 160 20.92 -11.75 7.02
N TYR A 161 20.67 -13.07 7.10
CA TYR A 161 20.27 -13.72 8.35
C TYR A 161 21.35 -14.57 9.00
N LYS A 162 22.53 -14.71 8.36
CA LYS A 162 23.62 -15.59 8.82
C LYS A 162 23.16 -17.05 8.96
N LEU A 163 22.25 -17.48 8.08
CA LEU A 163 21.70 -18.82 8.06
C LEU A 163 22.31 -19.63 6.91
N GLU A 164 22.80 -20.82 7.24
CA GLU A 164 23.22 -21.82 6.26
C GLU A 164 22.01 -22.63 5.76
N VAL A 165 22.01 -22.97 4.46
CA VAL A 165 20.93 -23.76 3.86
C VAL A 165 21.39 -25.21 3.67
N THR A 166 20.84 -26.11 4.48
CA THR A 166 21.08 -27.56 4.36
C THR A 166 19.95 -28.25 3.60
N ILE A 167 20.30 -29.00 2.55
CA ILE A 167 19.35 -29.83 1.81
C ILE A 167 19.13 -31.14 2.57
N ILE A 168 17.90 -31.37 3.02
CA ILE A 168 17.51 -32.64 3.62
C ILE A 168 17.02 -33.61 2.51
N PRO A 169 17.54 -34.85 2.45
CA PRO A 169 17.07 -35.84 1.48
C PRO A 169 15.57 -36.11 1.61
N THR A 170 14.92 -36.35 0.48
CA THR A 170 13.50 -36.71 0.44
C THR A 170 13.27 -38.12 0.98
N ASN A 171 12.17 -38.33 1.72
CA ASN A 171 11.78 -39.64 2.25
C ASN A 171 11.60 -40.73 1.16
N ARG A 172 11.24 -40.33 -0.06
CA ARG A 172 11.08 -41.23 -1.22
C ARG A 172 11.77 -40.63 -2.44
N ILE A 173 12.15 -41.49 -3.38
CA ILE A 173 12.71 -41.05 -4.68
C ILE A 173 11.64 -40.29 -5.46
N ARG A 174 11.97 -39.06 -5.85
CA ARG A 174 11.08 -38.21 -6.66
C ARG A 174 10.96 -38.77 -8.08
N ARG A 175 9.72 -39.04 -8.49
CA ARG A 175 9.36 -39.52 -9.85
C ARG A 175 8.55 -38.50 -10.66
N ARG A 176 8.42 -37.27 -10.16
CA ARG A 176 7.73 -36.19 -10.86
C ARG A 176 8.54 -35.80 -12.09
N GLU A 177 7.90 -35.83 -13.25
CA GLU A 177 8.44 -35.32 -14.51
C GLU A 177 8.16 -33.82 -14.58
N ASP A 178 9.22 -33.02 -14.68
CA ASP A 178 9.11 -31.58 -14.92
C ASP A 178 9.28 -31.35 -16.42
N LEU A 179 8.21 -30.93 -17.10
CA LEU A 179 8.21 -30.68 -18.55
C LEU A 179 8.84 -29.31 -18.86
N SER A 180 9.32 -29.14 -20.09
CA SER A 180 9.87 -27.85 -20.56
C SER A 180 8.77 -26.80 -20.75
N ASP A 181 9.14 -25.53 -20.57
CA ASP A 181 8.23 -24.40 -20.73
C ASP A 181 7.67 -24.29 -22.16
N LEU A 182 6.37 -23.98 -22.25
CA LEU A 182 5.70 -23.65 -23.51
C LEU A 182 5.54 -22.13 -23.64
N VAL A 183 6.21 -21.53 -24.62
CA VAL A 183 6.22 -20.08 -24.84
C VAL A 183 5.29 -19.71 -25.99
N PHE A 184 4.36 -18.79 -25.75
CA PHE A 184 3.36 -18.35 -26.72
C PHE A 184 3.58 -16.89 -27.13
N LYS A 185 3.31 -16.58 -28.41
CA LYS A 185 3.42 -15.22 -28.95
C LYS A 185 2.40 -14.25 -28.36
N LYS A 186 1.20 -14.72 -28.03
CA LYS A 186 0.09 -13.92 -27.50
C LYS A 186 -0.48 -14.57 -26.26
N GLU A 187 -0.86 -13.74 -25.29
CA GLU A 187 -1.45 -14.19 -24.04
C GLU A 187 -2.78 -14.93 -24.23
N ILE A 188 -3.64 -14.47 -25.14
CA ILE A 188 -4.91 -15.15 -25.46
C ILE A 188 -4.65 -16.61 -25.91
N GLY A 189 -3.65 -16.82 -26.77
CA GLY A 189 -3.29 -18.15 -27.25
C GLY A 189 -2.75 -19.06 -26.15
N LYS A 190 -1.99 -18.50 -25.21
CA LYS A 190 -1.52 -19.21 -23.99
C LYS A 190 -2.72 -19.69 -23.16
N TRP A 191 -3.67 -18.80 -22.85
CA TRP A 191 -4.81 -19.15 -22.00
C TRP A 191 -5.75 -20.17 -22.65
N GLN A 192 -5.99 -20.06 -23.96
CA GLN A 192 -6.75 -21.07 -24.70
C GLN A 192 -6.05 -22.43 -24.69
N ALA A 193 -4.71 -22.46 -24.82
CA ALA A 193 -3.95 -23.69 -24.73
C ALA A 193 -4.04 -24.32 -23.33
N ILE A 194 -3.88 -23.52 -22.27
CA ILE A 194 -4.03 -23.98 -20.87
C ILE A 194 -5.42 -24.57 -20.63
N ALA A 195 -6.49 -23.88 -21.06
CA ALA A 195 -7.86 -24.35 -20.88
C ALA A 195 -8.12 -25.69 -21.60
N ARG A 196 -7.59 -25.84 -22.83
CA ARG A 196 -7.67 -27.12 -23.56
C ARG A 196 -6.92 -28.24 -22.85
N GLU A 197 -5.71 -27.98 -22.37
CA GLU A 197 -4.93 -28.99 -21.63
C GLU A 197 -5.65 -29.41 -20.34
N CYS A 198 -6.27 -28.46 -19.63
CA CYS A 198 -7.10 -28.78 -18.47
C CYS A 198 -8.29 -29.68 -18.84
N ALA A 199 -8.97 -29.39 -19.96
CA ALA A 199 -10.09 -30.19 -20.45
C ALA A 199 -9.65 -31.61 -20.83
N GLU A 200 -8.53 -31.74 -21.56
CA GLU A 200 -7.96 -33.05 -21.94
C GLU A 200 -7.58 -33.88 -20.71
N MET A 201 -6.90 -33.29 -19.72
CA MET A 201 -6.54 -33.99 -18.49
C MET A 201 -7.76 -34.36 -17.65
N HIS A 202 -8.77 -33.47 -17.58
CA HIS A 202 -10.03 -33.73 -16.90
C HIS A 202 -10.77 -34.93 -17.52
N GLU A 203 -10.87 -34.98 -18.85
CA GLU A 203 -11.52 -36.08 -19.59
C GLU A 203 -10.78 -37.42 -19.38
N LEU A 204 -9.44 -37.39 -19.34
CA LEU A 204 -8.62 -38.55 -18.96
C LEU A 204 -8.77 -38.93 -17.47
N GLY A 205 -9.35 -38.06 -16.64
CA GLY A 205 -9.52 -38.23 -15.20
C GLY A 205 -8.26 -37.87 -14.39
N ARG A 206 -7.24 -37.25 -14.99
CA ARG A 206 -6.04 -36.80 -14.29
C ARG A 206 -6.34 -35.48 -13.56
N PRO A 207 -6.04 -35.36 -12.25
CA PRO A 207 -6.20 -34.11 -11.53
C PRO A 207 -5.23 -33.02 -12.02
N VAL A 208 -5.68 -31.77 -12.00
CA VAL A 208 -4.93 -30.60 -12.45
C VAL A 208 -4.99 -29.50 -11.40
N LEU A 209 -3.82 -28.96 -11.04
CA LEU A 209 -3.69 -27.73 -10.26
C LEU A 209 -3.03 -26.66 -11.16
N VAL A 210 -3.71 -25.55 -11.38
CA VAL A 210 -3.22 -24.43 -12.18
C VAL A 210 -2.89 -23.26 -11.26
N GLY A 211 -1.63 -22.85 -11.23
CA GLY A 211 -1.20 -21.65 -10.52
C GLY A 211 -1.32 -20.41 -11.40
N THR A 212 -1.87 -19.32 -10.88
CA THR A 212 -1.85 -18.01 -11.52
C THR A 212 -1.20 -16.94 -10.64
N THR A 213 -0.94 -15.76 -11.20
CA THR A 213 -0.29 -14.65 -10.51
C THR A 213 -1.28 -13.59 -10.00
N SER A 214 -2.55 -13.66 -10.37
CA SER A 214 -3.55 -12.66 -9.99
C SER A 214 -4.96 -13.22 -10.03
N VAL A 215 -5.85 -12.64 -9.21
CA VAL A 215 -7.28 -12.98 -9.17
C VAL A 215 -7.93 -12.82 -10.55
N GLU A 216 -7.64 -11.72 -11.25
CA GLU A 216 -8.17 -11.46 -12.60
C GLU A 216 -7.83 -12.58 -13.60
N LYS A 217 -6.59 -13.08 -13.58
CA LYS A 217 -6.17 -14.19 -14.44
C LYS A 217 -6.85 -15.50 -14.06
N SER A 218 -7.05 -15.71 -12.76
CA SER A 218 -7.76 -16.89 -12.25
C SER A 218 -9.23 -16.88 -12.68
N GLU A 219 -9.89 -15.73 -12.59
CA GLU A 219 -11.27 -15.53 -13.06
C GLU A 219 -11.37 -15.69 -14.58
N TYR A 220 -10.42 -15.16 -15.34
CA TYR A 220 -10.39 -15.33 -16.79
C TYR A 220 -10.25 -16.81 -17.20
N LEU A 221 -9.35 -17.56 -16.56
CA LEU A 221 -9.24 -19.00 -16.82
C LEU A 221 -10.50 -19.75 -16.37
N SER A 222 -11.08 -19.39 -15.22
CA SER A 222 -12.34 -19.96 -14.73
C SER A 222 -13.44 -19.79 -15.76
N GLN A 223 -13.57 -18.61 -16.38
CA GLN A 223 -14.52 -18.37 -17.45
C GLN A 223 -14.29 -19.31 -18.65
N LEU A 224 -13.06 -19.42 -19.14
CA LEU A 224 -12.73 -20.29 -20.26
C LEU A 224 -13.06 -21.77 -19.99
N LEU A 225 -12.85 -22.23 -18.76
CA LEU A 225 -13.20 -23.59 -18.36
C LEU A 225 -14.72 -23.78 -18.27
N ARG A 226 -15.48 -22.78 -17.80
CA ARG A 226 -16.95 -22.82 -17.80
C ARG A 226 -17.52 -22.89 -19.21
N GLU A 227 -16.96 -22.11 -20.14
CA GLU A 227 -17.35 -22.13 -21.55
C GLU A 227 -17.12 -23.51 -22.20
N GLN A 228 -16.14 -24.26 -21.72
CA GLN A 228 -15.86 -25.65 -22.14
C GLN A 228 -16.60 -26.71 -21.31
N GLY A 229 -17.42 -26.30 -20.33
CA GLY A 229 -18.18 -27.21 -19.48
C GLY A 229 -17.34 -28.01 -18.48
N ILE A 230 -16.13 -27.57 -18.16
CA ILE A 230 -15.22 -28.26 -17.22
C ILE A 230 -15.48 -27.82 -15.77
N PRO A 231 -15.94 -28.73 -14.88
CA PRO A 231 -16.07 -28.43 -13.46
C PRO A 231 -14.70 -28.15 -12.84
N HIS A 232 -14.60 -27.06 -12.09
CA HIS A 232 -13.37 -26.66 -11.42
C HIS A 232 -13.64 -25.84 -10.17
N GLU A 233 -12.65 -25.79 -9.29
CA GLU A 233 -12.63 -24.96 -8.10
C GLU A 233 -11.68 -23.79 -8.28
N LEU A 234 -12.03 -22.63 -7.72
CA LEU A 234 -11.25 -21.40 -7.79
C LEU A 234 -10.88 -20.94 -6.38
N LEU A 235 -9.58 -20.86 -6.09
CA LEU A 235 -9.01 -20.36 -4.84
C LEU A 235 -8.50 -18.95 -5.10
N ASN A 236 -8.92 -17.98 -4.28
CA ASN A 236 -8.61 -16.56 -4.48
C ASN A 236 -7.78 -15.98 -3.33
N ALA A 237 -7.29 -16.82 -2.41
CA ALA A 237 -6.44 -16.47 -1.28
C ALA A 237 -7.02 -15.32 -0.41
N ARG A 238 -8.35 -15.19 -0.36
CA ARG A 238 -9.00 -14.18 0.49
C ARG A 238 -8.97 -14.69 1.94
N PRO A 239 -8.59 -13.87 2.94
CA PRO A 239 -8.46 -14.29 4.34
C PRO A 239 -9.71 -14.99 4.89
N GLU A 240 -10.89 -14.53 4.48
CA GLU A 240 -12.20 -15.07 4.86
C GLU A 240 -12.46 -16.50 4.35
N ASN A 241 -11.71 -16.95 3.34
CA ASN A 241 -11.91 -18.24 2.68
C ASN A 241 -10.81 -19.25 3.00
N VAL A 242 -9.78 -18.90 3.77
CA VAL A 242 -8.58 -19.75 3.97
C VAL A 242 -8.92 -21.14 4.51
N GLU A 243 -9.84 -21.24 5.47
CA GLU A 243 -10.27 -22.54 6.02
C GLU A 243 -10.97 -23.40 4.96
N ARG A 244 -11.84 -22.79 4.16
CA ARG A 244 -12.57 -23.47 3.06
C ARG A 244 -11.64 -23.84 1.91
N GLU A 245 -10.65 -23.00 1.60
CA GLU A 245 -9.65 -23.27 0.56
C GLU A 245 -8.79 -24.49 0.92
N ALA A 246 -8.44 -24.66 2.20
CA ALA A 246 -7.71 -25.84 2.66
C ALA A 246 -8.49 -27.15 2.42
N GLU A 247 -9.81 -27.13 2.66
CA GLU A 247 -10.69 -28.29 2.37
C GLU A 247 -10.73 -28.62 0.88
N ILE A 248 -10.78 -27.60 0.02
CA ILE A 248 -10.77 -27.76 -1.44
C ILE A 248 -9.43 -28.32 -1.91
N VAL A 249 -8.30 -27.76 -1.46
CA VAL A 249 -6.95 -28.23 -1.81
C VAL A 249 -6.76 -29.68 -1.38
N ALA A 250 -7.30 -30.09 -0.22
CA ALA A 250 -7.24 -31.47 0.23
C ALA A 250 -7.94 -32.45 -0.74
N GLN A 251 -8.89 -31.97 -1.55
CA GLN A 251 -9.58 -32.76 -2.58
C GLN A 251 -9.03 -32.59 -4.00
N ALA A 252 -8.06 -31.69 -4.22
CA ALA A 252 -7.52 -31.38 -5.55
C ALA A 252 -6.84 -32.59 -6.25
N GLY A 253 -6.44 -33.62 -5.48
CA GLY A 253 -5.86 -34.85 -6.02
C GLY A 253 -6.87 -35.90 -6.49
N ARG A 254 -8.19 -35.64 -6.40
CA ARG A 254 -9.22 -36.61 -6.83
C ARG A 254 -9.30 -36.73 -8.35
N ARG A 255 -9.78 -37.89 -8.84
CA ARG A 255 -9.94 -38.15 -10.27
C ARG A 255 -10.77 -37.05 -10.94
N GLY A 256 -10.23 -36.44 -11.99
CA GLY A 256 -10.86 -35.37 -12.76
C GLY A 256 -10.97 -34.04 -12.03
N ALA A 257 -10.37 -33.84 -10.85
CA ALA A 257 -10.41 -32.55 -10.19
C ALA A 257 -9.59 -31.50 -10.97
N VAL A 258 -10.15 -30.31 -11.16
CA VAL A 258 -9.42 -29.15 -11.70
C VAL A 258 -9.51 -28.04 -10.66
N THR A 259 -8.36 -27.51 -10.25
CA THR A 259 -8.26 -26.46 -9.23
C THR A 259 -7.40 -25.32 -9.75
N ILE A 260 -7.89 -24.09 -9.64
CA ILE A 260 -7.15 -22.85 -9.94
C ILE A 260 -6.74 -22.22 -8.63
N ALA A 261 -5.45 -21.87 -8.48
CA ALA A 261 -4.86 -21.33 -7.26
C ALA A 261 -3.94 -20.13 -7.53
#